data_AF-A0A6D0II51-F1
#
_entry.id   AF-A0A6D0II51-F1
#
_cell.length_a   1.000
_cell.length_b   1.000
_cell.length_c   1.000
_cell.angle_alpha   90.00
_cell.angle_beta   90.00
_cell.angle_gamma   90.00
#
_symmetry.space_group_name_H-M   'P 1'
#
loop_
_entity.id
_entity.type
_entity.pdbx_description
1 polymer ?
#
loop_
_entity_poly.entity_id
_entity_poly.type
_entity_poly.pdbx_seq_one_letter_code
_entity_poly.pdbx_strand_id
1 'polypeptide(L)'
;PETVYAQTLYQIGALATIARAQGGVMRHVKPHGMLYNQAAKEAQLADAIARAVYACDPALILVGLAGSELIRAGKQYGLTTREEVFADRGYQADGSLVPRSQPGALIENEEQALAQTLEMVQHGRVKSITGEWATVTAQTVCLHGDGEHALAFARRLRATFAEKGIVVAA
;
A
#
# COMPACT_ATOMS: atom_id res chain seq x y z
N PRO A 1 -9.30 17.90 8.57
CA PRO A 1 -8.29 17.05 9.26
C PRO A 1 -8.88 16.35 10.50
N GLU A 2 -9.49 17.09 11.44
CA GLU A 2 -10.00 16.52 12.70
C GLU A 2 -11.10 15.45 12.52
N THR A 3 -12.01 15.63 11.56
CA THR A 3 -13.02 14.60 11.23
C THR A 3 -12.36 13.29 10.80
N VAL A 4 -11.31 13.36 9.99
CA VAL A 4 -10.57 12.19 9.49
C VAL A 4 -9.83 11.51 10.64
N TYR A 5 -9.16 12.28 11.49
CA TYR A 5 -8.53 11.77 12.71
C TYR A 5 -9.53 10.97 13.57
N ALA A 6 -10.68 11.57 13.87
CA ALA A 6 -11.70 10.93 14.71
C ALA A 6 -12.29 9.66 14.06
N GLN A 7 -12.61 9.72 12.76
CA GLN A 7 -13.16 8.58 12.03
C GLN A 7 -12.14 7.44 11.87
N THR A 8 -10.86 7.76 11.64
CA THR A 8 -9.79 6.76 11.60
C THR A 8 -9.66 6.09 12.97
N LEU A 9 -9.57 6.87 14.05
CA LEU A 9 -9.43 6.33 15.41
C LEU A 9 -10.62 5.43 15.79
N TYR A 10 -11.84 5.85 15.45
CA TYR A 10 -13.05 5.06 15.66
C TYR A 10 -12.97 3.69 14.96
N GLN A 11 -12.63 3.66 13.67
CA GLN A 11 -12.57 2.44 12.87
C GLN A 11 -11.50 1.47 13.37
N ILE A 12 -10.28 1.98 13.62
CA ILE A 12 -9.17 1.13 14.04
C ILE A 12 -9.34 0.64 15.48
N GLY A 13 -9.94 1.45 16.38
CA GLY A 13 -10.28 1.03 17.73
C GLY A 13 -11.34 -0.08 17.78
N ALA A 14 -12.35 0.00 16.89
CA ALA A 14 -13.35 -1.05 16.73
C ALA A 14 -12.71 -2.38 16.29
N LEU A 15 -11.89 -2.36 15.23
CA LEU A 15 -11.21 -3.57 14.74
C LEU A 15 -10.20 -4.13 15.75
N ALA A 16 -9.42 -3.26 16.40
CA ALA A 16 -8.44 -3.68 17.42
C ALA A 16 -9.11 -4.41 18.59
N THR A 17 -10.30 -3.97 18.99
CA THR A 17 -11.07 -4.62 20.06
C THR A 17 -11.62 -5.98 19.63
N ILE A 18 -12.13 -6.09 18.40
CA ILE A 18 -12.58 -7.36 17.82
C ILE A 18 -11.41 -8.36 17.71
N ALA A 19 -10.25 -7.90 17.24
CA ALA A 19 -9.06 -8.74 17.11
C ALA A 19 -8.62 -9.29 18.47
N ARG A 20 -8.54 -8.44 19.51
CA ARG A 20 -8.19 -8.85 20.87
C ARG A 20 -9.19 -9.86 21.46
N ALA A 21 -10.48 -9.69 21.19
CA ALA A 21 -11.51 -10.64 21.67
C ALA A 21 -11.33 -12.06 21.09
N GLN A 22 -10.65 -12.18 19.94
CA GLN A 22 -10.31 -13.46 19.31
C GLN A 22 -8.88 -13.93 19.62
N GLY A 23 -8.18 -13.28 20.56
CA GLY A 23 -6.78 -13.58 20.89
C GLY A 23 -5.76 -13.08 19.86
N GLY A 24 -6.20 -12.29 18.87
CA GLY A 24 -5.35 -11.67 17.85
C GLY A 24 -4.82 -10.30 18.26
N VAL A 25 -3.86 -9.81 17.47
CA VAL A 25 -3.27 -8.46 17.61
C VAL A 25 -3.32 -7.78 16.25
N MET A 26 -3.93 -6.59 16.19
CA MET A 26 -3.91 -5.76 14.98
C MET A 26 -2.48 -5.28 14.72
N ARG A 27 -1.95 -5.50 13.51
CA ARG A 27 -0.53 -5.26 13.19
C ARG A 27 -0.28 -3.98 12.42
N HIS A 28 -1.23 -3.56 11.60
CA HIS A 28 -1.04 -2.45 10.70
C HIS A 28 -2.34 -1.74 10.39
N VAL A 29 -2.22 -0.51 9.89
CA VAL A 29 -3.32 0.30 9.36
C VAL A 29 -2.95 0.70 7.94
N LYS A 30 -3.89 0.50 7.01
CA LYS A 30 -3.79 0.92 5.62
C LYS A 30 -5.07 1.65 5.24
N PRO A 31 -5.03 2.96 4.92
CA PRO A 31 -6.21 3.67 4.44
C PRO A 31 -6.79 3.01 3.18
N HIS A 32 -8.09 3.16 2.96
CA HIS A 32 -8.77 2.54 1.84
C HIS A 32 -9.13 3.55 0.74
N GLY A 33 -9.11 3.10 -0.51
CA GLY A 33 -9.71 3.79 -1.66
C GLY A 33 -9.28 5.25 -1.83
N MET A 34 -10.25 6.16 -1.89
CA MET A 34 -9.98 7.58 -2.08
C MET A 34 -9.19 8.20 -0.93
N LEU A 35 -9.43 7.78 0.32
CA LEU A 35 -8.69 8.27 1.47
C LEU A 35 -7.19 7.96 1.33
N TYR A 36 -6.85 6.77 0.84
CA TYR A 36 -5.47 6.37 0.54
C TYR A 36 -4.85 7.27 -0.53
N ASN A 37 -5.54 7.43 -1.66
CA ASN A 37 -5.02 8.21 -2.79
C ASN A 37 -4.83 9.70 -2.44
N GLN A 38 -5.75 10.27 -1.67
CA GLN A 38 -5.63 11.65 -1.20
C GLN A 38 -4.52 11.80 -0.17
N ALA A 39 -4.44 10.89 0.82
CA ALA A 39 -3.40 10.92 1.83
C ALA A 39 -1.99 10.69 1.26
N ALA A 40 -1.89 10.11 0.06
CA ALA A 40 -0.62 10.02 -0.62
C ALA A 40 -0.04 11.38 -1.06
N LYS A 41 -0.90 12.41 -1.24
CA LYS A 41 -0.53 13.73 -1.77
C LYS A 41 -0.80 14.88 -0.79
N GLU A 42 -1.83 14.76 0.04
CA GLU A 42 -2.29 15.83 0.93
C GLU A 42 -1.68 15.68 2.34
N ALA A 43 -0.65 16.48 2.64
CA ALA A 43 0.09 16.42 3.90
C ALA A 43 -0.80 16.52 5.16
N GLN A 44 -1.83 17.38 5.15
CA GLN A 44 -2.74 17.53 6.30
C GLN A 44 -3.63 16.30 6.52
N LEU A 45 -3.95 15.58 5.45
CA LEU A 45 -4.76 14.37 5.53
C LEU A 45 -3.91 13.19 6.01
N ALA A 46 -2.69 13.07 5.49
CA ALA A 46 -1.67 12.14 5.96
C ALA A 46 -1.38 12.30 7.45
N ASP A 47 -1.17 13.54 7.89
CA ASP A 47 -0.93 13.90 9.30
C ASP A 47 -2.07 13.43 10.21
N ALA A 48 -3.32 13.73 9.84
CA ALA A 48 -4.49 13.33 10.61
C ALA A 48 -4.60 11.80 10.78
N ILE A 49 -4.30 11.04 9.72
CA ILE A 49 -4.30 9.57 9.74
C ILE A 49 -3.16 9.04 10.62
N ALA A 50 -1.93 9.52 10.40
CA ALA A 50 -0.76 9.07 11.16
C ALA A 50 -0.92 9.36 12.66
N ARG A 51 -1.43 10.55 13.01
CA ARG A 51 -1.75 10.94 14.39
C ARG A 51 -2.80 10.01 15.01
N ALA A 52 -3.83 9.62 14.26
CA ALA A 52 -4.86 8.70 14.75
C ALA A 52 -4.32 7.29 14.99
N VAL A 53 -3.46 6.79 14.08
CA VAL A 53 -2.80 5.49 14.24
C VAL A 53 -1.89 5.48 15.47
N TYR A 54 -1.06 6.50 15.62
CA TYR A 54 -0.18 6.66 16.80
C TYR A 54 -0.98 6.74 18.10
N ALA A 55 -2.07 7.50 18.13
CA ALA A 55 -2.93 7.63 19.30
C ALA A 55 -3.63 6.31 19.68
N CYS A 56 -3.91 5.44 18.70
CA CYS A 56 -4.48 4.11 18.97
C CYS A 56 -3.45 3.16 19.56
N ASP A 57 -2.30 3.03 18.91
CA ASP A 57 -1.19 2.18 19.36
C ASP A 57 0.09 2.56 18.55
N PRO A 58 1.14 3.11 19.21
CA PRO A 58 2.41 3.46 18.57
C PRO A 58 3.16 2.27 17.94
N ALA A 59 2.82 1.02 18.29
CA ALA A 59 3.43 -0.18 17.72
C ALA A 59 2.80 -0.60 16.38
N LEU A 60 1.68 0.02 15.96
CA LEU A 60 1.06 -0.27 14.68
C LEU A 60 1.94 0.17 13.51
N ILE A 61 1.96 -0.64 12.46
CA ILE A 61 2.62 -0.30 11.20
C ILE A 61 1.66 0.55 10.36
N LEU A 62 2.12 1.72 9.89
CA LEU A 62 1.37 2.51 8.90
C LEU A 62 1.80 2.12 7.49
N VAL A 63 0.85 1.58 6.72
CA VAL A 63 1.06 1.20 5.31
C VAL A 63 0.52 2.31 4.42
N GLY A 64 1.34 2.76 3.47
CA GLY A 64 1.00 3.82 2.53
C GLY A 64 1.73 3.68 1.20
N LEU A 65 1.32 4.44 0.20
CA LEU A 65 1.94 4.41 -1.13
C LEU A 65 3.43 4.76 -1.01
N ALA A 66 4.29 4.03 -1.72
CA ALA A 66 5.73 4.31 -1.75
C ALA A 66 6.00 5.80 -2.08
N GLY A 67 6.93 6.41 -1.35
CA GLY A 67 7.30 7.83 -1.52
C GLY A 67 6.23 8.87 -1.15
N SER A 68 5.11 8.48 -0.53
CA SER A 68 3.97 9.38 -0.32
C SER A 68 3.99 10.21 0.97
N GLU A 69 3.14 11.24 1.04
CA GLU A 69 2.95 12.06 2.25
C GLU A 69 2.52 11.23 3.46
N LEU A 70 1.77 10.14 3.28
CA LEU A 70 1.37 9.24 4.37
C LEU A 70 2.58 8.55 5.01
N ILE A 71 3.55 8.15 4.20
CA ILE A 71 4.80 7.57 4.68
C ILE A 71 5.63 8.63 5.41
N ARG A 72 5.68 9.85 4.88
CA ARG A 72 6.36 10.98 5.53
C ARG A 72 5.75 11.28 6.91
N ALA A 73 4.43 11.38 6.99
CA ALA A 73 3.69 11.63 8.22
C ALA A 73 3.91 10.51 9.25
N GLY A 74 3.82 9.24 8.85
CA GLY A 74 4.09 8.12 9.74
C GLY A 74 5.48 8.18 10.36
N LYS A 75 6.51 8.42 9.55
CA LYS A 75 7.90 8.58 10.01
C LYS A 75 8.05 9.76 10.97
N GLN A 76 7.36 10.89 10.73
CA GLN A 76 7.39 12.08 11.58
C GLN A 76 6.84 11.82 13.00
N TYR A 77 5.83 10.95 13.15
CA TYR A 77 5.29 10.53 14.44
C TYR A 77 6.04 9.35 15.08
N GLY A 78 7.11 8.84 14.45
CA GLY A 78 7.86 7.69 14.95
C GLY A 78 7.17 6.34 14.74
N LEU A 79 6.13 6.27 13.90
CA LEU A 79 5.52 4.99 13.54
C LEU A 79 6.45 4.17 12.64
N THR A 80 6.39 2.85 12.78
CA THR A 80 6.95 1.98 11.75
C THR A 80 6.12 2.12 10.49
N THR A 81 6.75 2.48 9.36
CA THR A 81 6.05 2.59 8.08
C THR A 81 6.41 1.44 7.14
N ARG A 82 5.48 1.06 6.27
CA ARG A 82 5.74 0.18 5.12
C ARG A 82 5.24 0.80 3.83
N GLU A 83 6.16 0.95 2.88
CA GLU A 83 5.91 1.48 1.55
C GLU A 83 5.32 0.38 0.66
N GLU A 84 4.09 0.62 0.20
CA GLU A 84 3.31 -0.30 -0.62
C GLU A 84 3.46 0.02 -2.10
N VAL A 85 3.54 -1.05 -2.89
CA VAL A 85 3.45 -1.02 -4.36
C VAL A 85 2.31 -1.91 -4.86
N PHE A 86 1.87 -1.71 -6.09
CA PHE A 86 0.72 -2.37 -6.69
C PHE A 86 1.14 -3.12 -7.95
N ALA A 87 0.85 -4.42 -7.99
CA ALA A 87 1.19 -5.26 -9.12
C ALA A 87 0.42 -4.89 -10.40
N ASP A 88 -0.84 -4.49 -10.24
CA ASP A 88 -1.84 -4.39 -11.29
C ASP A 88 -2.26 -2.95 -11.60
N ARG A 89 -1.55 -1.96 -11.06
CA ARG A 89 -1.84 -0.54 -11.28
C ARG A 89 -0.78 0.11 -12.15
N GLY A 90 -1.22 1.01 -13.03
CA GLY A 90 -0.33 1.91 -13.75
C GLY A 90 0.25 2.99 -12.84
N TYR A 91 1.50 3.36 -13.12
CA TYR A 91 2.23 4.40 -12.39
C TYR A 91 2.45 5.65 -13.25
N GLN A 92 2.47 6.81 -12.61
CA GLN A 92 2.92 8.07 -13.18
C GLN A 92 4.44 8.23 -12.97
N ALA A 93 5.05 9.18 -13.68
CA ALA A 93 6.49 9.44 -13.58
C ALA A 93 6.95 9.89 -12.18
N ASP A 94 6.03 10.44 -11.36
CA ASP A 94 6.28 10.81 -9.97
C ASP A 94 6.15 9.64 -8.97
N GLY A 95 5.89 8.41 -9.47
CA GLY A 95 5.65 7.23 -8.63
C GLY A 95 4.23 7.14 -8.06
N SER A 96 3.35 8.12 -8.31
CA SER A 96 1.95 8.03 -7.92
C SER A 96 1.16 7.08 -8.84
N LEU A 97 0.03 6.57 -8.36
CA LEU A 97 -0.83 5.71 -9.18
C LEU A 97 -1.63 6.53 -10.18
N VAL A 98 -1.80 5.99 -11.38
CA VAL A 98 -2.70 6.55 -12.40
C VAL A 98 -4.14 6.46 -11.89
N PRO A 99 -4.94 7.55 -11.92
CA PRO A 99 -6.33 7.55 -11.47
C PRO A 99 -7.17 6.47 -12.18
N ARG A 100 -8.04 5.78 -11.44
CA ARG A 100 -8.82 4.63 -11.97
C ARG A 100 -9.67 4.94 -13.22
N SER A 101 -10.06 6.19 -13.42
CA SER A 101 -10.86 6.62 -14.56
C SER A 101 -10.05 6.87 -15.84
N GLN A 102 -8.71 6.78 -15.78
CA GLN A 102 -7.84 7.07 -16.91
C GLN A 102 -7.37 5.78 -17.62
N PRO A 103 -7.10 5.85 -18.94
CA PRO A 103 -6.46 4.75 -19.65
C PRO A 103 -5.12 4.36 -19.02
N GLY A 104 -4.84 3.06 -18.96
CA GLY A 104 -3.61 2.52 -18.36
C GLY A 104 -3.61 2.50 -16.82
N ALA A 105 -4.73 2.80 -16.16
CA ALA A 105 -4.82 2.73 -14.71
C ALA A 105 -4.74 1.32 -14.13
N LEU A 106 -5.16 0.32 -14.92
CA LEU A 106 -5.17 -1.10 -14.58
C LEU A 106 -4.35 -1.89 -15.60
N ILE A 107 -3.63 -2.89 -15.10
CA ILE A 107 -2.89 -3.86 -15.89
C ILE A 107 -3.69 -5.17 -15.85
N GLU A 108 -4.37 -5.49 -16.95
CA GLU A 108 -5.17 -6.72 -17.06
C GLU A 108 -4.32 -7.94 -17.46
N ASN A 109 -3.15 -7.70 -18.06
CA ASN A 109 -2.22 -8.75 -18.46
C ASN A 109 -1.41 -9.24 -17.24
N GLU A 110 -1.60 -10.50 -16.84
CA GLU A 110 -0.90 -11.09 -15.70
C GLU A 110 0.63 -11.07 -15.83
N GLU A 111 1.16 -11.26 -17.04
CA GLU A 111 2.62 -11.30 -17.27
C GLU A 111 3.23 -9.92 -17.09
N GLN A 112 2.54 -8.89 -17.55
CA GLN A 112 2.93 -7.50 -17.33
C GLN A 112 2.89 -7.15 -15.85
N ALA A 113 1.84 -7.54 -15.11
CA ALA A 113 1.74 -7.30 -13.68
C ALA A 113 2.85 -8.04 -12.89
N LEU A 114 3.16 -9.28 -13.29
CA LEU A 114 4.25 -10.06 -12.72
C LEU A 114 5.62 -9.41 -12.97
N ALA A 115 5.90 -9.02 -14.22
CA ALA A 115 7.14 -8.35 -14.59
C ALA A 115 7.32 -7.02 -13.85
N GLN A 116 6.25 -6.21 -13.76
CA GLN A 116 6.25 -4.98 -12.98
C GLN A 116 6.55 -5.25 -11.50
N THR A 117 5.91 -6.26 -10.91
CA THR A 117 6.11 -6.60 -9.51
C THR A 117 7.55 -7.01 -9.22
N LEU A 118 8.15 -7.86 -10.08
CA LEU A 118 9.54 -8.26 -9.94
C LEU A 118 10.49 -7.07 -10.08
N GLU A 119 10.23 -6.17 -11.03
CA GLU A 119 11.05 -4.98 -11.23
C GLU A 119 11.04 -4.07 -10.00
N MET A 120 9.87 -3.87 -9.38
CA MET A 120 9.75 -3.08 -8.16
C MET A 120 10.46 -3.72 -6.98
N VAL A 121 10.30 -5.04 -6.79
CA VAL A 121 10.88 -5.77 -5.65
C VAL A 121 12.39 -5.94 -5.76
N GLN A 122 12.91 -6.21 -6.97
CA GLN A 122 14.32 -6.51 -7.17
C GLN A 122 15.17 -5.27 -7.47
N HIS A 123 14.58 -4.28 -8.17
CA HIS A 123 15.33 -3.13 -8.69
C HIS A 123 14.84 -1.78 -8.16
N GLY A 124 13.78 -1.74 -7.35
CA GLY A 124 13.31 -0.51 -6.71
C GLY A 124 12.79 0.55 -7.69
N ARG A 125 12.23 0.13 -8.82
CA ARG A 125 11.70 1.04 -9.83
C ARG A 125 10.50 0.46 -10.57
N VAL A 126 9.71 1.35 -11.17
CA VAL A 126 8.54 1.00 -11.99
C VAL A 126 8.50 1.85 -13.26
N LYS A 127 8.07 1.26 -14.36
CA LYS A 127 7.87 1.95 -15.63
C LYS A 127 6.55 2.74 -15.57
N SER A 128 6.60 4.04 -15.78
CA SER A 128 5.40 4.88 -15.85
C SER A 128 4.61 4.60 -17.14
N ILE A 129 3.35 5.04 -17.20
CA ILE A 129 2.54 5.00 -18.43
C ILE A 129 3.09 5.89 -19.56
N THR A 130 3.98 6.83 -19.24
CA THR A 130 4.68 7.71 -20.18
C THR A 130 6.07 7.18 -20.57
N GLY A 131 6.51 6.08 -19.95
CA GLY A 131 7.72 5.33 -20.31
C GLY A 131 8.98 5.65 -19.49
N GLU A 132 8.95 6.66 -18.62
CA GLU A 132 10.03 6.93 -17.67
C GLU A 132 10.09 5.89 -16.54
N TRP A 133 11.22 5.85 -15.85
CA TRP A 133 11.39 5.03 -14.64
C TRP A 133 11.14 5.90 -13.41
N ALA A 134 10.16 5.51 -12.59
CA ALA A 134 9.94 6.08 -11.26
C ALA A 134 10.62 5.19 -10.20
N THR A 135 11.30 5.80 -9.24
CA THR A 135 11.90 5.06 -8.11
C THR A 135 10.82 4.73 -7.08
N VAL A 136 10.81 3.49 -6.58
CA VAL A 136 9.85 3.04 -5.56
C VAL A 136 10.53 2.14 -4.53
N THR A 137 10.11 2.24 -3.27
CA THR A 137 10.49 1.30 -2.22
C THR A 137 9.38 0.26 -2.08
N ALA A 138 9.61 -0.97 -2.55
CA ALA A 138 8.62 -2.05 -2.50
C ALA A 138 8.79 -2.90 -1.22
N GLN A 139 8.11 -2.53 -0.13
CA GLN A 139 8.16 -3.28 1.14
C GLN A 139 6.96 -4.20 1.35
N THR A 140 5.85 -3.91 0.67
CA THR A 140 4.66 -4.78 0.57
C THR A 140 4.03 -4.62 -0.79
N VAL A 141 3.49 -5.70 -1.35
CA VAL A 141 2.81 -5.71 -2.66
C VAL A 141 1.32 -5.91 -2.43
N CYS A 142 0.49 -4.96 -2.88
CA CYS A 142 -0.95 -5.12 -2.87
C CYS A 142 -1.39 -6.07 -3.98
N LEU A 143 -2.25 -7.02 -3.62
CA LEU A 143 -2.96 -7.89 -4.55
C LEU A 143 -4.46 -7.62 -4.41
N HIS A 144 -5.11 -7.33 -5.52
CA HIS A 144 -6.57 -7.22 -5.58
C HIS A 144 -7.17 -8.63 -5.62
N GLY A 145 -8.23 -8.86 -4.84
CA GLY A 145 -8.84 -10.17 -4.61
C GLY A 145 -10.17 -10.37 -5.34
N ASP A 146 -10.65 -9.35 -6.05
CA ASP A 146 -12.00 -9.20 -6.57
C ASP A 146 -12.17 -9.68 -8.03
N GLY A 147 -11.08 -9.92 -8.75
CA GLY A 147 -11.12 -10.44 -10.12
C GLY A 147 -11.19 -11.98 -10.18
N GLU A 148 -11.79 -12.52 -11.25
CA GLU A 148 -11.89 -13.98 -11.48
C GLU A 148 -10.51 -14.68 -11.45
N HIS A 149 -9.47 -13.98 -11.90
CA HIS A 149 -8.09 -14.49 -11.95
C HIS A 149 -7.23 -14.10 -10.73
N ALA A 150 -7.77 -13.39 -9.74
CA ALA A 150 -7.00 -12.87 -8.61
C ALA A 150 -6.23 -13.94 -7.83
N LEU A 151 -6.89 -15.08 -7.55
CA LEU A 151 -6.26 -16.19 -6.84
C LEU A 151 -5.18 -16.88 -7.69
N ALA A 152 -5.42 -17.03 -8.99
CA ALA A 152 -4.44 -17.61 -9.90
C ALA A 152 -3.18 -16.74 -9.98
N PHE A 153 -3.36 -15.43 -10.12
CA PHE A 153 -2.28 -14.45 -10.11
C PHE A 153 -1.49 -14.48 -8.78
N ALA A 154 -2.17 -14.47 -7.63
CA ALA A 154 -1.51 -14.51 -6.33
C ALA A 154 -0.65 -15.78 -6.14
N ARG A 155 -1.14 -16.94 -6.61
CA ARG A 155 -0.38 -18.20 -6.59
C ARG A 155 0.82 -18.14 -7.52
N ARG A 156 0.64 -17.63 -8.74
CA ARG A 156 1.71 -17.47 -9.73
C ARG A 156 2.81 -16.54 -9.20
N LEU A 157 2.44 -15.38 -8.66
CA LEU A 157 3.38 -14.42 -8.08
C LEU A 157 4.19 -15.05 -6.95
N ARG A 158 3.54 -15.78 -6.03
CA ARG A 158 4.23 -16.45 -4.92
C ARG A 158 5.19 -17.55 -5.40
N ALA A 159 4.81 -18.33 -6.41
CA ALA A 159 5.67 -19.35 -7.00
C ALA A 159 6.91 -18.70 -7.66
N THR A 160 6.70 -17.65 -8.45
CA THR A 160 7.79 -16.91 -9.09
C THR A 160 8.72 -16.24 -8.06
N PHE A 161 8.18 -15.71 -6.96
CA PHE A 161 9.01 -15.21 -5.86
C PHE A 161 9.90 -16.31 -5.28
N ALA A 162 9.37 -17.51 -5.03
CA ALA A 162 10.16 -18.63 -4.55
C ALA A 162 11.26 -19.04 -5.55
N GLU A 163 10.94 -19.13 -6.84
CA GLU A 163 11.91 -19.42 -7.92
C GLU A 163 13.03 -18.38 -8.00
N LYS A 164 12.73 -17.12 -7.69
CA LYS A 164 13.69 -16.00 -7.67
C LYS A 164 14.38 -15.81 -6.32
N GLY A 165 14.13 -16.68 -5.33
CA GLY A 165 14.70 -16.57 -3.99
C GLY A 165 14.16 -15.42 -3.15
N ILE A 166 13.00 -14.87 -3.52
CA ILE A 166 12.30 -13.81 -2.78
C ILE A 166 11.40 -14.46 -1.74
N VAL A 167 11.72 -14.25 -0.46
CA VAL A 167 10.96 -14.82 0.66
C VAL A 167 9.78 -13.92 1.03
N VAL A 168 8.59 -14.50 1.09
CA VAL A 168 7.38 -13.83 1.62
C VAL A 168 7.31 -14.08 3.12
N ALA A 169 7.31 -13.01 3.91
CA ALA A 169 7.22 -13.05 5.36
C ALA A 169 6.17 -12.07 5.90
N ALA A 170 5.73 -12.30 7.13
CA ALA A 170 4.78 -11.49 7.88
C ALA A 170 5.45 -10.79 9.06
#